data_AF-D1P830-F1
#
_entry.id   AF-D1P830-F1
#
_cell.length_a   1.000
_cell.length_b   1.000
_cell.length_c   1.000
_cell.angle_alpha   90.00
_cell.angle_beta   90.00
_cell.angle_gamma   90.00
#
_symmetry.space_group_name_H-M   'P 1'
#
loop_
_entity.id
_entity.type
_entity.pdbx_description
1 polymer ?
#
loop_
_entity_poly.entity_id
_entity_poly.type
_entity_poly.pdbx_seq_one_letter_code
_entity_poly.pdbx_strand_id
1 'polypeptide(L)'
;MFYNKEVIMKMRKLLNWCILKLYQTTEYHIIDKLNNFNLEKIELYKPAVDSYTFIRWDFNFDEYRIRKLPVDLKDILGKILITEESMDYVFDFNRIQSLTASKSFVESFERKKSSHHTDLYTWGKSMYPSDNMKAVTKDDWLKNIKHIENQGFNPVRPIRVNYYEWLDRYLGLNDGGSHHAALVVYQSIRDSFEYTREVKLKKLSFNKDYIQKLDNEYLSFMIINDDSNESESVSESLIFTNYIRSTISEKISIFIPLHYYLNLKIIFIPKKSLKIDFNIFNDWLIQTHNNKKIISFISYLKNPHKYHIKTYTHEPRSDNN
;
A
#
# COMPACT_ATOMS: atom_id res chain seq x y z
N MET A 1 37.98 43.98 -40.43
CA MET A 1 37.13 42.88 -40.93
C MET A 1 36.09 42.55 -39.86
N PHE A 2 34.98 43.31 -39.83
CA PHE A 2 33.93 43.08 -38.84
C PHE A 2 33.02 41.97 -39.35
N TYR A 3 33.07 40.80 -38.74
CA TYR A 3 32.02 39.81 -38.92
C TYR A 3 30.69 40.46 -38.55
N ASN A 4 29.74 40.47 -39.48
CA ASN A 4 28.42 41.04 -39.29
C ASN A 4 27.76 40.33 -38.10
N LYS A 5 27.49 41.05 -37.00
CA LYS A 5 26.95 40.50 -35.74
C LYS A 5 25.70 39.64 -35.99
N GLU A 6 24.93 40.00 -37.01
CA GLU A 6 23.73 39.28 -37.42
C GLU A 6 24.02 37.87 -37.96
N VAL A 7 25.12 37.68 -38.70
CA VAL A 7 25.57 36.39 -39.22
C VAL A 7 26.05 35.49 -38.08
N ILE A 8 26.82 36.03 -37.13
CA ILE A 8 27.24 35.30 -35.92
C ILE A 8 26.01 34.86 -35.11
N MET A 9 25.01 35.73 -34.95
CA MET A 9 23.79 35.40 -34.21
C MET A 9 22.97 34.31 -34.91
N LYS A 10 22.83 34.35 -36.24
CA LYS A 10 22.16 33.31 -37.03
C LYS A 10 22.90 31.97 -36.94
N MET A 11 24.23 31.96 -37.06
CA MET A 11 25.05 30.76 -36.89
C MET A 11 24.94 30.16 -35.49
N ARG A 12 24.93 30.99 -34.43
CA ARG A 12 24.70 30.52 -33.05
C ARG A 12 23.32 29.87 -32.88
N LYS A 13 22.27 30.46 -33.46
CA LYS A 13 20.91 29.87 -33.41
C LYS A 13 20.87 28.51 -34.11
N LEU A 14 21.49 28.38 -35.28
CA LEU A 14 21.57 27.11 -36.01
C LEU A 14 22.35 26.07 -35.22
N LEU A 15 23.51 26.43 -34.66
CA LEU A 15 24.33 25.52 -33.85
C LEU A 15 23.56 25.03 -32.62
N ASN A 16 22.90 25.94 -31.89
CA ASN A 16 22.07 25.58 -30.74
C ASN A 16 20.92 24.64 -31.14
N TRP A 17 20.27 24.88 -32.28
CA TRP A 17 19.22 24.01 -32.79
C TRP A 17 19.75 22.61 -33.12
N CYS A 18 20.93 22.50 -33.76
CA CYS A 18 21.57 21.21 -34.03
C CYS A 18 21.94 20.47 -32.75
N ILE A 19 22.53 21.15 -31.76
CA ILE A 19 22.88 20.56 -30.45
C ILE A 19 21.61 20.02 -29.76
N LEU A 20 20.53 20.80 -29.74
CA LEU A 20 19.26 20.37 -29.16
C LEU A 20 18.69 19.15 -29.88
N LYS A 21 18.78 19.09 -31.21
CA LYS A 21 18.33 17.94 -31.98
C LYS A 21 19.15 16.69 -31.71
N LEU A 22 20.46 16.81 -31.61
CA LEU A 22 21.33 15.69 -31.23
C LEU A 22 21.01 15.22 -29.81
N TYR A 23 20.92 16.13 -28.85
CA TYR A 23 20.56 15.79 -27.47
C TYR A 23 19.20 15.07 -27.37
N GLN A 24 18.20 15.49 -28.15
CA GLN A 24 16.87 14.83 -28.21
C GLN A 24 16.91 13.36 -28.64
N THR A 25 18.00 12.90 -29.26
CA THR A 25 18.21 11.50 -29.65
C THR A 25 18.92 10.66 -28.59
N THR A 26 19.38 11.28 -27.50
CA THR A 26 20.12 10.60 -26.43
C THR A 26 19.19 10.03 -25.36
N GLU A 27 19.65 8.99 -24.66
CA GLU A 27 18.94 8.43 -23.50
C GLU A 27 18.91 9.42 -22.32
N TYR A 28 19.87 10.35 -22.24
CA TYR A 28 19.85 11.42 -21.25
C TYR A 28 18.64 12.35 -21.40
N HIS A 29 18.22 12.65 -22.62
CA HIS A 29 16.97 13.39 -22.86
C HIS A 29 15.73 12.60 -22.41
N ILE A 30 15.76 11.27 -22.49
CA ILE A 30 14.69 10.42 -21.96
C ILE A 30 14.63 10.53 -20.44
N ILE A 31 15.79 10.44 -19.76
CA ILE A 31 15.87 10.60 -18.30
C ILE A 31 15.46 12.01 -17.85
N ASP A 32 15.89 13.06 -18.54
CA ASP A 32 15.50 14.43 -18.20
C ASP A 32 14.00 14.66 -18.39
N LYS A 33 13.38 14.02 -19.39
CA LYS A 33 11.91 13.98 -19.50
C LYS A 33 11.26 13.20 -18.36
N LEU A 34 11.82 12.07 -17.93
CA LEU A 34 11.32 11.33 -16.77
C LEU A 34 11.33 12.19 -15.50
N ASN A 35 12.38 12.98 -15.30
CA ASN A 35 12.54 13.87 -14.17
C ASN A 35 11.52 15.03 -14.16
N ASN A 36 10.96 15.38 -15.32
CA ASN A 36 9.98 16.45 -15.46
C ASN A 36 8.55 16.00 -15.14
N PHE A 37 8.26 14.70 -15.03
CA PHE A 37 6.95 14.23 -14.59
C PHE A 37 6.74 14.58 -13.11
N ASN A 38 5.60 15.19 -12.81
CA ASN A 38 5.27 15.55 -11.44
C ASN A 38 4.65 14.36 -10.70
N LEU A 39 5.48 13.36 -10.38
CA LEU A 39 5.05 12.25 -9.53
C LEU A 39 4.81 12.74 -8.10
N GLU A 40 3.74 12.31 -7.46
CA GLU A 40 3.52 12.60 -6.05
C GLU A 40 4.57 11.93 -5.17
N LYS A 41 4.79 12.51 -3.99
CA LYS A 41 5.64 11.88 -2.98
C LYS A 41 4.91 10.68 -2.40
N ILE A 42 5.50 9.49 -2.49
CA ILE A 42 4.92 8.25 -1.99
C ILE A 42 5.35 7.97 -0.54
N GLU A 43 4.37 7.92 0.35
CA GLU A 43 4.53 7.53 1.75
C GLU A 43 3.36 6.62 2.14
N LEU A 44 3.67 5.39 2.56
CA LEU A 44 2.63 4.41 2.91
C LEU A 44 2.15 4.62 4.34
N TYR A 45 0.87 4.34 4.59
CA TYR A 45 0.28 4.51 5.92
C TYR A 45 0.84 3.51 6.93
N LYS A 46 1.06 3.96 8.16
CA LYS A 46 1.33 3.05 9.29
C LYS A 46 0.15 2.10 9.47
N PRO A 47 0.37 0.82 9.81
CA PRO A 47 -0.71 -0.08 10.17
C PRO A 47 -1.53 0.49 11.33
N ALA A 48 -2.85 0.55 11.13
CA ALA A 48 -3.84 0.99 12.08
C ALA A 48 -4.84 -0.14 12.36
N VAL A 49 -5.83 0.10 13.23
CA VAL A 49 -6.93 -0.84 13.44
C VAL A 49 -7.60 -1.21 12.12
N ASP A 50 -7.81 -0.22 11.26
CA ASP A 50 -8.38 -0.44 9.95
C ASP A 50 -7.36 -1.09 9.00
N SER A 51 -7.69 -2.28 8.49
CA SER A 51 -6.82 -3.00 7.57
C SER A 51 -6.55 -2.29 6.25
N TYR A 52 -7.36 -1.29 5.86
CA TYR A 52 -7.12 -0.50 4.65
C TYR A 52 -5.90 0.43 4.75
N THR A 53 -5.32 0.57 5.94
CA THR A 53 -4.06 1.29 6.15
C THR A 53 -2.81 0.48 5.80
N PHE A 54 -2.93 -0.80 5.43
CA PHE A 54 -1.81 -1.58 4.94
C PHE A 54 -2.17 -2.44 3.74
N ILE A 55 -1.17 -2.75 2.91
CA ILE A 55 -1.39 -3.46 1.65
C ILE A 55 -1.54 -4.96 1.94
N ARG A 56 -2.73 -5.48 1.68
CA ARG A 56 -3.06 -6.89 1.86
C ARG A 56 -2.61 -7.71 0.66
N TRP A 57 -1.34 -8.12 0.64
CA TRP A 57 -0.78 -8.91 -0.47
C TRP A 57 -1.46 -10.26 -0.64
N ASP A 58 -1.93 -10.88 0.46
CA ASP A 58 -2.72 -12.13 0.44
C ASP A 58 -3.97 -12.02 -0.43
N PHE A 59 -4.60 -10.85 -0.41
CA PHE A 59 -5.77 -10.55 -1.23
C PHE A 59 -5.34 -10.12 -2.64
N ASN A 60 -4.32 -9.28 -2.74
CA ASN A 60 -3.93 -8.67 -4.01
C ASN A 60 -3.24 -9.65 -4.97
N PHE A 61 -2.55 -10.66 -4.45
CA PHE A 61 -1.90 -11.71 -5.23
C PHE A 61 -2.70 -13.02 -5.26
N ASP A 62 -4.00 -12.95 -4.96
CA ASP A 62 -4.90 -14.06 -5.28
C ASP A 62 -4.89 -14.32 -6.79
N GLU A 63 -5.09 -15.59 -7.19
CA GLU A 63 -5.01 -15.99 -8.60
C GLU A 63 -5.97 -15.21 -9.50
N TYR A 64 -7.15 -14.87 -9.00
CA TYR A 64 -8.18 -14.16 -9.75
C TYR A 64 -7.77 -12.71 -10.06
N ARG A 65 -7.07 -12.04 -9.15
CA ARG A 65 -6.60 -10.64 -9.29
C ARG A 65 -5.44 -10.54 -10.25
N ILE A 66 -4.53 -11.50 -10.22
CA ILE A 66 -3.34 -11.50 -11.09
C ILE A 66 -3.55 -12.23 -12.42
N ARG A 67 -4.74 -12.79 -12.69
CA ARG A 67 -5.04 -13.60 -13.90
C ARG A 67 -4.77 -12.91 -15.23
N LYS A 68 -4.84 -11.57 -15.27
CA LYS A 68 -4.63 -10.76 -16.48
C LYS A 68 -3.17 -10.37 -16.70
N LEU A 69 -2.29 -10.65 -15.74
CA LEU A 69 -0.86 -10.39 -15.89
C LEU A 69 -0.21 -11.43 -16.82
N PRO A 70 0.93 -11.10 -17.45
CA PRO A 70 1.70 -12.09 -18.20
C PRO A 70 2.00 -13.34 -17.37
N VAL A 71 2.01 -14.51 -18.01
CA VAL A 71 2.13 -15.82 -17.34
C VAL A 71 3.34 -15.88 -16.41
N ASP A 72 4.51 -15.41 -16.87
CA ASP A 72 5.74 -15.43 -16.07
C ASP A 72 5.62 -14.54 -14.81
N LEU A 73 5.04 -13.34 -14.96
CA LEU A 73 4.81 -12.43 -13.84
C LEU A 73 3.75 -12.99 -12.88
N LYS A 74 2.69 -13.61 -13.41
CA LYS A 74 1.65 -14.31 -12.62
C LYS A 74 2.27 -15.42 -11.77
N ASP A 75 3.13 -16.25 -12.35
CA ASP A 75 3.82 -17.34 -11.63
C ASP A 75 4.66 -16.79 -10.47
N ILE A 76 5.39 -15.70 -10.71
CA ILE A 76 6.22 -15.07 -9.67
C ILE A 76 5.37 -14.48 -8.56
N LEU A 77 4.37 -13.65 -8.89
CA LEU A 77 3.54 -12.97 -7.89
C LEU A 77 2.66 -13.97 -7.12
N GLY A 78 2.17 -15.02 -7.77
CA GLY A 78 1.35 -16.06 -7.12
C GLY A 78 2.12 -16.89 -6.09
N LYS A 79 3.45 -16.89 -6.14
CA LYS A 79 4.31 -17.65 -5.22
C LYS A 79 5.18 -16.76 -4.33
N ILE A 80 5.00 -15.44 -4.42
CA ILE A 80 5.76 -14.48 -3.62
C ILE A 80 5.37 -14.51 -2.14
N LEU A 81 4.21 -15.08 -1.81
CA LEU A 81 3.73 -15.25 -0.44
C LEU A 81 3.83 -16.70 0.00
N ILE A 82 4.38 -16.91 1.19
CA ILE A 82 4.30 -18.18 1.91
C ILE A 82 3.10 -18.08 2.85
N THR A 83 2.28 -19.13 2.85
CA THR A 83 1.14 -19.27 3.74
C THR A 83 1.34 -20.50 4.63
N GLU A 84 1.34 -20.28 5.94
CA GLU A 84 1.35 -21.34 6.95
C GLU A 84 0.02 -21.26 7.72
N GLU A 85 -0.75 -22.35 7.72
CA GLU A 85 -1.99 -22.44 8.48
C GLU A 85 -1.80 -23.32 9.71
N SER A 86 -2.29 -22.87 10.85
CA SER A 86 -2.27 -23.61 12.11
C SER A 86 -3.52 -23.33 12.93
N MET A 87 -3.80 -24.21 13.89
CA MET A 87 -4.84 -24.00 14.90
C MET A 87 -4.17 -23.61 16.22
N ASP A 88 -4.66 -22.54 16.84
CA ASP A 88 -4.31 -22.14 18.20
C ASP A 88 -5.57 -22.22 19.06
N TYR A 89 -5.64 -23.21 19.94
CA TYR A 89 -6.84 -23.49 20.74
C TYR A 89 -7.04 -22.53 21.91
N VAL A 90 -5.99 -21.80 22.32
CA VAL A 90 -5.99 -20.92 23.49
C VAL A 90 -5.45 -19.53 23.13
N PHE A 91 -5.72 -19.08 21.91
CA PHE A 91 -5.23 -17.80 21.41
C PHE A 91 -5.78 -16.65 22.26
N ASP A 92 -4.89 -15.82 22.81
CA ASP A 92 -5.25 -14.60 23.52
C ASP A 92 -5.82 -13.56 22.53
N PHE A 93 -7.11 -13.23 22.70
CA PHE A 93 -7.81 -12.28 21.84
C PHE A 93 -7.15 -10.89 21.84
N ASN A 94 -6.43 -10.52 22.90
CA ASN A 94 -5.71 -9.24 23.00
C ASN A 94 -4.60 -9.09 21.97
N ARG A 95 -4.13 -10.21 21.38
CA ARG A 95 -3.12 -10.19 20.31
C ARG A 95 -3.65 -9.61 19.01
N ILE A 96 -4.98 -9.56 18.79
CA ILE A 96 -5.55 -8.96 17.58
C ILE A 96 -5.36 -7.44 17.63
N GLN A 97 -4.71 -6.88 16.61
CA GLN A 97 -4.42 -5.45 16.55
C GLN A 97 -5.23 -4.71 15.48
N SER A 98 -5.60 -5.40 14.39
CA SER A 98 -6.38 -4.84 13.28
C SER A 98 -7.58 -5.71 12.94
N LEU A 99 -8.52 -5.13 12.18
CA LEU A 99 -9.78 -5.73 11.74
C LEU A 99 -10.03 -5.46 10.24
N THR A 100 -10.59 -6.42 9.50
CA THR A 100 -10.66 -6.40 8.02
C THR A 100 -11.57 -5.33 7.44
N ALA A 101 -12.69 -5.07 8.09
CA ALA A 101 -13.62 -3.98 7.81
C ALA A 101 -14.79 -4.16 8.75
N SER A 102 -15.36 -3.06 9.22
CA SER A 102 -16.63 -3.08 9.95
C SER A 102 -17.55 -2.04 9.35
N LYS A 103 -18.86 -2.28 9.37
CA LYS A 103 -19.87 -1.26 9.07
C LYS A 103 -19.61 0.04 9.85
N SER A 104 -19.01 -0.10 11.02
CA SER A 104 -18.69 1.00 11.92
C SER A 104 -17.42 1.79 11.56
N PHE A 105 -16.68 1.41 10.52
CA PHE A 105 -15.53 2.18 10.02
C PHE A 105 -15.97 3.34 9.11
N VAL A 106 -17.22 3.31 8.64
CA VAL A 106 -17.79 4.26 7.68
C VAL A 106 -18.65 5.35 8.36
N GLU A 107 -18.99 5.23 9.65
CA GLU A 107 -19.93 6.14 10.31
C GLU A 107 -19.31 7.43 10.91
N SER A 108 -19.73 8.55 10.31
CA SER A 108 -19.88 9.94 10.78
C SER A 108 -18.69 10.72 11.38
N PHE A 109 -18.75 12.03 11.14
CA PHE A 109 -17.77 13.07 11.50
C PHE A 109 -17.43 13.17 13.01
N GLU A 110 -18.14 12.45 13.90
CA GLU A 110 -18.02 12.62 15.35
C GLU A 110 -17.48 11.38 16.09
N ARG A 111 -17.33 10.22 15.44
CA ARG A 111 -16.70 9.03 16.06
C ARG A 111 -15.26 8.90 15.57
N LYS A 112 -14.31 8.75 16.51
CA LYS A 112 -12.87 8.61 16.21
C LYS A 112 -12.67 7.42 15.27
N LYS A 113 -12.36 7.71 14.00
CA LYS A 113 -12.18 6.72 12.93
C LYS A 113 -11.12 5.70 13.35
N SER A 114 -11.42 4.42 13.17
CA SER A 114 -10.52 3.30 13.51
C SER A 114 -9.13 3.46 12.87
N SER A 115 -9.06 4.06 11.68
CA SER A 115 -7.81 4.34 10.96
C SER A 115 -6.87 5.34 11.67
N HIS A 116 -7.34 6.13 12.63
CA HIS A 116 -6.50 7.02 13.45
C HIS A 116 -5.78 6.29 14.59
N HIS A 117 -6.14 5.04 14.88
CA HIS A 117 -5.65 4.30 16.03
C HIS A 117 -4.67 3.21 15.60
N THR A 118 -3.54 3.13 16.30
CA THR A 118 -2.48 2.18 15.97
C THR A 118 -2.90 0.74 16.17
N ASP A 119 -3.87 0.44 17.02
CA ASP A 119 -4.32 -0.91 17.38
C ASP A 119 -5.66 -0.89 18.13
N LEU A 120 -6.25 -2.07 18.33
CA LEU A 120 -7.56 -2.20 19.00
C LEU A 120 -7.56 -1.63 20.42
N TYR A 121 -6.45 -1.76 21.15
CA TYR A 121 -6.31 -1.21 22.49
C TYR A 121 -6.44 0.32 22.50
N THR A 122 -5.65 1.01 21.67
CA THR A 122 -5.65 2.47 21.56
C THR A 122 -6.98 3.00 21.05
N TRP A 123 -7.66 2.27 20.17
CA TRP A 123 -9.00 2.61 19.74
C TRP A 123 -10.01 2.47 20.86
N GLY A 124 -10.05 1.32 21.55
CA GLY A 124 -10.95 1.05 22.68
C GLY A 124 -10.78 2.06 23.81
N LYS A 125 -9.54 2.40 24.17
CA LYS A 125 -9.20 3.45 25.16
C LYS A 125 -9.81 4.81 24.80
N SER A 126 -9.94 5.10 23.51
CA SER A 126 -10.37 6.41 23.02
C SER A 126 -11.89 6.56 22.88
N MET A 127 -12.64 5.46 22.98
CA MET A 127 -14.09 5.42 22.81
C MET A 127 -14.79 6.09 23.99
N TYR A 128 -15.78 6.93 23.70
CA TYR A 128 -16.64 7.49 24.72
C TYR A 128 -17.67 6.44 25.15
N PRO A 129 -17.85 6.24 26.47
CA PRO A 129 -18.87 5.32 26.95
C PRO A 129 -20.26 5.81 26.52
N SER A 130 -21.08 4.91 26.00
CA SER A 130 -22.51 5.12 25.75
C SER A 130 -23.32 4.05 26.48
N ASP A 131 -24.64 4.17 26.55
CA ASP A 131 -25.47 3.18 27.27
C ASP A 131 -25.29 1.75 26.78
N ASN A 132 -24.96 1.57 25.51
CA ASN A 132 -24.74 0.27 24.89
C ASN A 132 -23.26 -0.05 24.66
N MET A 133 -22.32 0.82 25.00
CA MET A 133 -20.87 0.63 24.81
C MET A 133 -20.12 1.17 26.02
N LYS A 134 -20.16 0.43 27.13
CA LYS A 134 -19.43 0.75 28.37
C LYS A 134 -18.21 -0.16 28.51
N ALA A 135 -17.24 0.31 29.29
CA ALA A 135 -16.01 -0.41 29.59
C ALA A 135 -15.52 -0.13 31.01
N VAL A 136 -16.45 -0.03 31.96
CA VAL A 136 -16.17 0.40 33.35
C VAL A 136 -16.05 -0.81 34.26
N THR A 137 -16.96 -1.76 34.13
CA THR A 137 -17.10 -2.91 35.04
C THR A 137 -16.79 -4.23 34.33
N LYS A 138 -16.62 -5.29 35.13
CA LYS A 138 -16.54 -6.68 34.62
C LYS A 138 -17.82 -7.09 33.88
N ASP A 139 -18.99 -6.62 34.32
CA ASP A 139 -20.26 -6.89 33.63
C ASP A 139 -20.29 -6.25 32.24
N ASP A 140 -19.78 -5.03 32.09
CA ASP A 140 -19.63 -4.39 30.78
C ASP A 140 -18.72 -5.21 29.86
N TRP A 141 -17.61 -5.73 30.39
CA TRP A 141 -16.69 -6.58 29.63
C TRP A 141 -17.36 -7.87 29.15
N LEU A 142 -18.11 -8.56 30.01
CA LEU A 142 -18.88 -9.76 29.65
C LEU A 142 -19.97 -9.46 28.61
N LYS A 143 -20.65 -8.31 28.72
CA LYS A 143 -21.63 -7.84 27.72
C LYS A 143 -20.96 -7.56 26.37
N ASN A 144 -19.77 -6.95 26.38
CA ASN A 144 -18.99 -6.70 25.17
C ASN A 144 -18.55 -8.01 24.52
N ILE A 145 -18.10 -9.01 25.30
CA ILE A 145 -17.79 -10.37 24.80
C ILE A 145 -19.03 -10.99 24.15
N LYS A 146 -20.15 -11.03 24.86
CA LYS A 146 -21.41 -11.58 24.33
C LYS A 146 -21.84 -10.88 23.04
N HIS A 147 -21.60 -9.57 22.93
CA HIS A 147 -21.91 -8.82 21.72
C HIS A 147 -21.02 -9.23 20.55
N ILE A 148 -19.70 -9.30 20.73
CA ILE A 148 -18.77 -9.69 19.65
C ILE A 148 -19.01 -11.15 19.22
N GLU A 149 -19.39 -12.01 20.16
CA GLU A 149 -19.74 -13.41 19.91
C GLU A 149 -21.04 -13.55 19.13
N ASN A 150 -22.05 -12.71 19.37
CA ASN A 150 -23.29 -12.73 18.59
C ASN A 150 -23.17 -12.07 17.21
N GLN A 151 -22.03 -11.43 16.92
CA GLN A 151 -21.75 -10.78 15.63
C GLN A 151 -20.54 -11.42 14.94
N GLY A 152 -19.38 -10.76 15.01
CA GLY A 152 -18.21 -11.08 14.20
C GLY A 152 -17.41 -12.31 14.63
N PHE A 153 -17.56 -12.75 15.88
CA PHE A 153 -16.67 -13.74 16.51
C PHE A 153 -17.45 -14.91 17.14
N ASN A 154 -18.41 -15.45 16.37
CA ASN A 154 -19.29 -16.53 16.81
C ASN A 154 -18.55 -17.68 17.53
N PRO A 155 -19.00 -18.09 18.74
CA PRO A 155 -18.34 -19.10 19.57
C PRO A 155 -18.34 -20.50 18.97
N VAL A 156 -19.25 -20.80 18.03
CA VAL A 156 -19.37 -22.12 17.39
C VAL A 156 -18.27 -22.36 16.35
N ARG A 157 -17.51 -21.34 15.97
CA ARG A 157 -16.43 -21.45 14.97
C ARG A 157 -15.13 -20.82 15.45
N PRO A 158 -13.97 -21.37 15.04
CA PRO A 158 -12.69 -20.71 15.26
C PRO A 158 -12.67 -19.32 14.65
N ILE A 159 -12.04 -18.37 15.34
CA ILE A 159 -11.80 -17.03 14.80
C ILE A 159 -10.73 -17.15 13.70
N ARG A 160 -10.93 -16.45 12.59
CA ARG A 160 -9.90 -16.40 11.53
C ARG A 160 -8.99 -15.22 11.78
N VAL A 161 -7.69 -15.49 11.89
CA VAL A 161 -6.67 -14.45 12.12
C VAL A 161 -5.58 -14.60 11.07
N ASN A 162 -5.24 -13.50 10.40
CA ASN A 162 -4.05 -13.43 9.56
C ASN A 162 -2.93 -12.76 10.36
N TYR A 163 -1.74 -13.38 10.40
CA TYR A 163 -0.53 -12.74 10.90
C TYR A 163 0.35 -12.34 9.72
N TYR A 164 0.51 -11.04 9.50
CA TYR A 164 1.39 -10.50 8.45
C TYR A 164 2.78 -10.26 9.04
N GLU A 165 3.70 -11.20 8.80
CA GLU A 165 5.06 -11.15 9.36
C GLU A 165 5.79 -9.86 8.97
N TRP A 166 5.55 -9.36 7.76
CA TRP A 166 6.22 -8.17 7.25
C TRP A 166 5.75 -6.84 7.87
N LEU A 167 4.64 -6.85 8.60
CA LEU A 167 4.14 -5.72 9.40
C LEU A 167 4.16 -6.01 10.91
N ASP A 168 4.55 -7.23 11.29
CA ASP A 168 4.35 -7.79 12.63
C ASP A 168 2.93 -7.52 13.16
N ARG A 169 1.93 -8.01 12.41
CA ARG A 169 0.53 -7.58 12.62
C ARG A 169 -0.46 -8.73 12.60
N TYR A 170 -1.23 -8.88 13.68
CA TYR A 170 -2.40 -9.76 13.74
C TYR A 170 -3.67 -9.01 13.30
N LEU A 171 -4.30 -9.53 12.25
CA LEU A 171 -5.56 -9.06 11.68
C LEU A 171 -6.66 -10.08 11.92
N GLY A 172 -7.66 -9.70 12.71
CA GLY A 172 -8.89 -10.48 12.86
C GLY A 172 -9.82 -10.26 11.69
N LEU A 173 -10.32 -11.34 11.09
CA LEU A 173 -11.36 -11.25 10.06
C LEU A 173 -12.71 -11.10 10.76
N ASN A 174 -13.34 -9.95 10.58
CA ASN A 174 -14.60 -9.60 11.22
C ASN A 174 -15.61 -9.04 10.21
N ASP A 175 -16.90 -9.21 10.52
CA ASP A 175 -18.03 -8.65 9.76
C ASP A 175 -18.96 -7.76 10.63
N GLY A 176 -18.71 -7.69 11.95
CA GLY A 176 -19.46 -6.89 12.92
C GLY A 176 -18.75 -6.77 14.29
N GLY A 177 -19.32 -5.98 15.19
CA GLY A 177 -18.89 -5.89 16.60
C GLY A 177 -17.54 -5.19 16.87
N SER A 178 -16.94 -4.49 15.91
CA SER A 178 -15.58 -3.95 16.03
C SER A 178 -15.37 -2.96 17.17
N HIS A 179 -16.36 -2.11 17.49
CA HIS A 179 -16.29 -1.21 18.65
C HIS A 179 -16.18 -2.01 19.95
N HIS A 180 -17.05 -3.01 20.12
CA HIS A 180 -17.02 -3.90 21.27
C HIS A 180 -15.73 -4.73 21.33
N ALA A 181 -15.20 -5.18 20.19
CA ALA A 181 -13.93 -5.88 20.15
C ALA A 181 -12.78 -5.01 20.68
N ALA A 182 -12.75 -3.73 20.30
CA ALA A 182 -11.78 -2.78 20.83
C ALA A 182 -11.95 -2.54 22.34
N LEU A 183 -13.20 -2.45 22.82
CA LEU A 183 -13.49 -2.33 24.27
C LEU A 183 -13.08 -3.59 25.05
N VAL A 184 -13.32 -4.78 24.51
CA VAL A 184 -12.84 -6.05 25.10
C VAL A 184 -11.33 -6.01 25.25
N VAL A 185 -10.58 -5.72 24.18
CA VAL A 185 -9.11 -5.65 24.23
C VAL A 185 -8.64 -4.57 25.21
N TYR A 186 -9.26 -3.39 25.21
CA TYR A 186 -8.94 -2.30 26.14
C TYR A 186 -9.12 -2.70 27.60
N GLN A 187 -10.28 -3.25 27.97
CA GLN A 187 -10.55 -3.68 29.35
C GLN A 187 -9.71 -4.88 29.75
N SER A 188 -9.53 -5.86 28.86
CA SER A 188 -8.70 -7.04 29.12
C SER A 188 -7.28 -6.63 29.50
N ILE A 189 -6.69 -5.67 28.78
CA ILE A 189 -5.34 -5.17 29.09
C ILE A 189 -5.35 -4.29 30.35
N ARG A 190 -6.30 -3.37 30.50
CA ARG A 190 -6.36 -2.45 31.64
C ARG A 190 -6.59 -3.19 32.96
N ASP A 191 -7.49 -4.16 32.97
CA ASP A 191 -8.00 -4.85 34.16
C ASP A 191 -7.44 -6.27 34.31
N SER A 192 -6.57 -6.72 33.41
CA SER A 192 -6.00 -8.08 33.37
C SER A 192 -7.06 -9.19 33.26
N PHE A 193 -8.10 -8.97 32.45
CA PHE A 193 -9.06 -10.02 32.13
C PHE A 193 -8.59 -10.90 30.98
N GLU A 194 -8.66 -12.21 31.16
CA GLU A 194 -8.29 -13.18 30.14
C GLU A 194 -9.49 -13.56 29.27
N TYR A 195 -9.33 -13.43 27.96
CA TYR A 195 -10.28 -13.92 26.98
C TYR A 195 -9.52 -14.66 25.87
N THR A 196 -9.55 -15.98 25.93
CA THR A 196 -8.93 -16.86 24.94
C THR A 196 -10.00 -17.50 24.05
N ARG A 197 -9.63 -17.75 22.80
CA ARG A 197 -10.52 -18.36 21.81
C ARG A 197 -9.74 -19.29 20.90
N GLU A 198 -10.43 -20.30 20.38
CA GLU A 198 -9.90 -21.09 19.27
C GLU A 198 -9.76 -20.22 18.01
N VAL A 199 -8.58 -20.25 17.39
CA VAL A 199 -8.23 -19.48 16.21
C VAL A 199 -7.67 -20.38 15.12
N LYS A 200 -8.15 -20.18 13.90
CA LYS A 200 -7.46 -20.59 12.68
C LYS A 200 -6.49 -19.47 12.28
N LEU A 201 -5.21 -19.68 12.55
CA LEU A 201 -4.14 -18.72 12.29
C LEU A 201 -3.54 -18.98 10.90
N LYS A 202 -3.57 -17.95 10.06
CA LYS A 202 -2.88 -17.91 8.76
C LYS A 202 -1.68 -16.98 8.88
N LYS A 203 -0.48 -17.53 9.02
CA LYS A 203 0.77 -16.77 8.98
C LYS A 203 1.20 -16.54 7.53
N LEU A 204 1.54 -15.30 7.22
CA LEU A 204 1.87 -14.82 5.88
C LEU A 204 3.24 -14.15 5.92
N SER A 205 4.14 -14.61 5.05
CA SER A 205 5.49 -14.08 4.90
C SER A 205 5.89 -14.00 3.43
N PHE A 206 6.97 -13.30 3.12
CA PHE A 206 7.46 -13.23 1.75
C PHE A 206 8.45 -14.35 1.43
N ASN A 207 8.26 -14.96 0.27
CA ASN A 207 9.20 -15.92 -0.29
C ASN A 207 10.41 -15.20 -0.92
N LYS A 208 11.57 -15.32 -0.27
CA LYS A 208 12.81 -14.67 -0.72
C LYS A 208 13.26 -15.11 -2.10
N ASP A 209 13.03 -16.37 -2.48
CA ASP A 209 13.44 -16.89 -3.78
C ASP A 209 12.64 -16.24 -4.91
N TYR A 210 11.33 -16.05 -4.71
CA TYR A 210 10.47 -15.37 -5.68
C TYR A 210 10.67 -13.86 -5.68
N ILE A 211 11.07 -13.24 -4.57
CA ILE A 211 11.57 -11.85 -4.58
C ILE A 211 12.82 -11.74 -5.46
N GLN A 212 13.78 -12.66 -5.31
CA GLN A 212 14.99 -12.66 -6.12
C GLN A 212 14.69 -12.93 -7.60
N LYS A 213 13.76 -13.84 -7.89
CA LYS A 213 13.30 -14.10 -9.26
C LYS A 213 12.66 -12.85 -9.87
N LEU A 214 11.81 -12.16 -9.12
CA LEU A 214 11.22 -10.89 -9.55
C LEU A 214 12.30 -9.83 -9.84
N ASP A 215 13.29 -9.69 -8.95
CA ASP A 215 14.42 -8.75 -9.11
C ASP A 215 15.26 -9.11 -10.34
N ASN A 216 15.52 -10.39 -10.58
CA ASN A 216 16.30 -10.84 -11.73
C ASN A 216 15.60 -10.58 -13.08
N GLU A 217 14.28 -10.72 -13.12
CA GLU A 217 13.52 -10.68 -14.38
C GLU A 217 12.91 -9.30 -14.68
N TYR A 218 12.58 -8.51 -13.64
CA TYR A 218 11.83 -7.27 -13.76
C TYR A 218 12.48 -6.11 -13.01
N LEU A 219 12.43 -4.92 -13.60
CA LEU A 219 12.44 -3.67 -12.85
C LEU A 219 11.03 -3.40 -12.36
N SER A 220 10.85 -3.23 -11.04
CA SER A 220 9.54 -3.05 -10.44
C SER A 220 9.52 -1.94 -9.40
N PHE A 221 8.50 -1.08 -9.46
CA PHE A 221 8.37 0.06 -8.56
C PHE A 221 6.91 0.50 -8.40
N MET A 222 6.62 1.14 -7.27
CA MET A 222 5.32 1.66 -6.89
C MET A 222 5.28 3.18 -7.05
N ILE A 223 4.15 3.69 -7.53
CA ILE A 223 3.82 5.12 -7.61
C ILE A 223 2.43 5.36 -7.02
N ILE A 224 2.17 6.59 -6.56
CA ILE A 224 0.80 7.03 -6.28
C ILE A 224 0.18 7.51 -7.58
N ASN A 225 -1.08 7.15 -7.77
CA ASN A 225 -1.92 7.56 -8.85
C ASN A 225 -2.79 8.72 -8.39
N ASP A 226 -2.45 9.94 -8.80
CA ASP A 226 -3.25 11.12 -8.53
C ASP A 226 -4.40 11.19 -9.55
N ASP A 227 -5.47 10.44 -9.28
CA ASP A 227 -6.76 10.61 -9.94
C ASP A 227 -7.72 11.44 -9.05
N SER A 228 -7.20 12.21 -8.09
CA SER A 228 -8.03 12.94 -7.12
C SER A 228 -8.72 14.17 -7.71
N ASN A 229 -8.31 14.61 -8.90
CA ASN A 229 -8.97 15.66 -9.66
C ASN A 229 -9.85 15.05 -10.76
N GLU A 230 -11.16 14.95 -10.50
CA GLU A 230 -12.21 14.65 -11.48
C GLU A 230 -12.39 15.77 -12.54
N SER A 231 -11.37 16.59 -12.80
CA SER A 231 -11.38 17.50 -13.93
C SER A 231 -10.89 16.77 -15.18
N GLU A 232 -11.42 17.13 -16.35
CA GLU A 232 -11.23 16.50 -17.67
C GLU A 232 -9.76 16.37 -18.17
N SER A 233 -8.77 16.68 -17.33
CA SER A 233 -7.35 16.48 -17.61
C SER A 233 -6.91 15.02 -17.47
N VAL A 234 -6.12 14.56 -18.42
CA VAL A 234 -5.49 13.23 -18.36
C VAL A 234 -4.57 13.16 -17.13
N SER A 235 -4.81 12.19 -16.24
CA SER A 235 -3.97 11.90 -15.06
C SER A 235 -2.48 11.89 -15.40
N GLU A 236 -1.67 12.66 -14.67
CA GLU A 236 -0.20 12.74 -14.85
C GLU A 236 0.43 11.34 -14.78
N SER A 237 -0.13 10.45 -13.97
CA SER A 237 0.30 9.05 -13.87
C SER A 237 0.05 8.27 -15.18
N LEU A 238 -1.02 8.59 -15.92
CA LEU A 238 -1.32 7.99 -17.21
C LEU A 238 -0.34 8.50 -18.27
N ILE A 239 -0.04 9.80 -18.26
CA ILE A 239 0.97 10.39 -19.15
C ILE A 239 2.34 9.76 -18.87
N PHE A 240 2.73 9.65 -17.60
CA PHE A 240 3.96 8.99 -17.17
C PHE A 240 4.01 7.54 -17.64
N THR A 241 2.97 6.74 -17.41
CA THR A 241 2.96 5.33 -17.82
C THR A 241 2.96 5.14 -19.34
N ASN A 242 2.30 6.03 -20.10
CA ASN A 242 2.37 6.05 -21.55
C ASN A 242 3.75 6.46 -22.06
N TYR A 243 4.42 7.38 -21.37
CA TYR A 243 5.81 7.74 -21.67
C TYR A 243 6.72 6.55 -21.44
N ILE A 244 6.69 5.90 -20.27
CA ILE A 244 7.42 4.66 -19.99
C ILE A 244 7.17 3.61 -21.08
N ARG A 245 5.91 3.41 -21.49
CA ARG A 245 5.55 2.42 -22.52
C ARG A 245 6.18 2.73 -23.89
N SER A 246 6.18 4.00 -24.28
CA SER A 246 6.67 4.42 -25.60
C SER A 246 8.20 4.49 -25.67
N THR A 247 8.85 4.98 -24.62
CA THR A 247 10.30 5.29 -24.62
C THR A 247 11.17 4.25 -23.91
N ILE A 248 10.68 3.62 -22.83
CA ILE A 248 11.49 2.72 -22.00
C ILE A 248 11.26 1.26 -22.38
N SER A 249 10.00 0.82 -22.48
CA SER A 249 9.65 -0.56 -22.84
C SER A 249 8.20 -0.65 -23.28
N GLU A 250 7.93 -1.25 -24.43
CA GLU A 250 6.54 -1.51 -24.86
C GLU A 250 5.84 -2.57 -23.99
N LYS A 251 6.63 -3.50 -23.45
CA LYS A 251 6.15 -4.56 -22.56
C LYS A 251 6.22 -4.05 -21.14
N ILE A 252 5.12 -3.48 -20.64
CA ILE A 252 4.95 -3.16 -19.23
C ILE A 252 3.67 -3.78 -18.70
N SER A 253 3.71 -4.24 -17.45
CA SER A 253 2.52 -4.65 -16.70
C SER A 253 2.27 -3.68 -15.57
N ILE A 254 1.01 -3.33 -15.35
CA ILE A 254 0.60 -2.42 -14.28
C ILE A 254 -0.38 -3.18 -13.40
N PHE A 255 -0.12 -3.20 -12.10
CA PHE A 255 -0.99 -3.79 -11.08
C PHE A 255 -1.47 -2.69 -10.13
N ILE A 256 -2.77 -2.69 -9.82
CA ILE A 256 -3.40 -1.71 -8.92
C ILE A 256 -3.90 -2.47 -7.70
N PRO A 257 -3.26 -2.35 -6.54
CA PRO A 257 -3.74 -2.95 -5.31
C PRO A 257 -5.13 -2.42 -4.93
N LEU A 258 -5.98 -3.31 -4.44
CA LEU A 258 -7.29 -3.00 -3.89
C LEU A 258 -7.24 -2.93 -2.37
N HIS A 259 -8.26 -2.30 -1.78
CA HIS A 259 -8.47 -2.20 -0.33
C HIS A 259 -7.29 -1.56 0.41
N TYR A 260 -6.71 -0.53 -0.21
CA TYR A 260 -5.70 0.32 0.40
C TYR A 260 -6.10 1.79 0.22
N TYR A 261 -5.86 2.63 1.22
CA TYR A 261 -6.31 4.02 1.22
C TYR A 261 -5.67 4.91 0.14
N LEU A 262 -4.47 4.57 -0.34
CA LEU A 262 -3.85 5.27 -1.46
C LEU A 262 -4.14 4.52 -2.76
N ASN A 263 -4.40 5.29 -3.82
CA ASN A 263 -4.47 4.76 -5.17
C ASN A 263 -3.03 4.43 -5.64
N LEU A 264 -2.58 3.20 -5.41
CA LEU A 264 -1.24 2.77 -5.78
C LEU A 264 -1.24 2.10 -7.16
N LYS A 265 -0.16 2.32 -7.92
CA LYS A 265 0.17 1.55 -9.12
C LYS A 265 1.54 0.90 -8.92
N ILE A 266 1.64 -0.39 -9.22
CA ILE A 266 2.90 -1.13 -9.29
C ILE A 266 3.19 -1.39 -10.76
N ILE A 267 4.34 -0.92 -11.22
CA ILE A 267 4.78 -1.06 -12.60
C ILE A 267 5.84 -2.16 -12.64
N PHE A 268 5.72 -3.05 -13.61
CA PHE A 268 6.66 -4.13 -13.88
C PHE A 268 7.16 -4.01 -15.33
N ILE A 269 8.48 -3.90 -15.48
CA ILE A 269 9.16 -3.80 -16.77
C ILE A 269 10.13 -5.00 -16.88
N PRO A 270 9.90 -5.96 -17.78
CA PRO A 270 10.86 -7.03 -18.03
C PRO A 270 12.21 -6.42 -18.41
N LYS A 271 13.29 -6.80 -17.74
CA LYS A 271 14.63 -6.26 -18.03
C LYS A 271 15.05 -6.49 -19.48
N LYS A 272 14.62 -7.62 -20.06
CA LYS A 272 14.90 -8.01 -21.45
C LYS A 272 14.19 -7.15 -22.49
N SER A 273 13.22 -6.31 -22.12
CA SER A 273 12.47 -5.47 -23.06
C SER A 273 12.80 -3.99 -22.97
N LEU A 274 13.86 -3.62 -22.24
CA LEU A 274 14.33 -2.25 -22.16
C LEU A 274 14.85 -1.78 -23.52
N LYS A 275 14.42 -0.58 -23.93
CA LYS A 275 14.86 0.13 -25.13
C LYS A 275 16.05 1.07 -24.86
N ILE A 276 16.35 1.31 -23.59
CA ILE A 276 17.44 2.17 -23.13
C ILE A 276 18.43 1.37 -22.29
N ASP A 277 19.63 1.92 -22.07
CA ASP A 277 20.63 1.29 -21.22
C ASP A 277 20.09 1.01 -19.81
N PHE A 278 20.36 -0.20 -19.34
CA PHE A 278 19.89 -0.67 -18.04
C PHE A 278 20.45 0.18 -16.90
N ASN A 279 21.73 0.55 -16.95
CA ASN A 279 22.38 1.27 -15.85
C ASN A 279 21.83 2.68 -15.76
N ILE A 280 21.68 3.36 -16.91
CA ILE A 280 21.08 4.71 -16.98
C ILE A 280 19.67 4.72 -16.36
N PHE A 281 18.83 3.75 -16.70
CA PHE A 281 17.48 3.69 -16.13
C PHE A 281 17.47 3.27 -14.66
N ASN A 282 18.36 2.35 -14.27
CA ASN A 282 18.47 1.90 -12.89
C ASN A 282 18.96 3.02 -11.96
N ASP A 283 19.88 3.86 -12.43
CA ASP A 283 20.32 5.05 -11.70
C ASP A 283 19.16 6.02 -11.48
N TRP A 284 18.33 6.23 -12.51
CA TRP A 284 17.10 7.02 -12.38
C TRP A 284 16.13 6.39 -11.35
N LEU A 285 15.95 5.07 -11.35
CA LEU A 285 15.11 4.39 -10.35
C LEU A 285 15.63 4.61 -8.93
N ILE A 286 16.94 4.49 -8.72
CA ILE A 286 17.57 4.70 -7.41
C ILE A 286 17.41 6.15 -6.95
N GLN A 287 17.69 7.13 -7.82
CA GLN A 287 17.56 8.54 -7.49
C GLN A 287 16.10 8.92 -7.17
N THR A 288 15.17 8.50 -8.04
CA THR A 288 13.74 8.75 -7.87
C THR A 288 13.18 8.06 -6.62
N HIS A 289 13.72 6.88 -6.27
CA HIS A 289 13.42 6.19 -5.02
C HIS A 289 13.87 6.99 -3.79
N ASN A 290 15.10 7.45 -3.79
CA ASN A 290 15.68 8.24 -2.68
C ASN A 290 14.92 9.56 -2.50
N ASN A 291 14.42 10.15 -3.59
CA ASN A 291 13.57 11.33 -3.58
C ASN A 291 12.11 11.04 -3.17
N LYS A 292 11.77 9.80 -2.82
CA LYS A 292 10.44 9.34 -2.41
C LYS A 292 9.35 9.62 -3.45
N LYS A 293 9.70 9.68 -4.73
CA LYS A 293 8.76 9.84 -5.85
C LYS A 293 8.27 8.48 -6.35
N ILE A 294 9.09 7.44 -6.17
CA ILE A 294 8.72 6.03 -6.33
C ILE A 294 9.19 5.21 -5.13
N ILE A 295 8.64 4.00 -4.96
CA ILE A 295 9.22 2.97 -4.09
C ILE A 295 9.66 1.79 -4.95
N SER A 296 10.94 1.44 -4.96
CA SER A 296 11.39 0.16 -5.53
C SER A 296 10.61 -0.97 -4.87
N PHE A 297 9.89 -1.76 -5.68
CA PHE A 297 9.02 -2.80 -5.16
C PHE A 297 9.83 -3.92 -4.52
N ILE A 298 11.02 -4.22 -5.05
CA ILE A 298 11.98 -5.14 -4.45
C ILE A 298 12.45 -4.63 -3.08
N SER A 299 12.81 -3.34 -2.98
CA SER A 299 13.23 -2.74 -1.70
C SER A 299 12.11 -2.77 -0.67
N TYR A 300 10.87 -2.53 -1.11
CA TYR A 300 9.68 -2.68 -0.28
C TYR A 300 9.53 -4.10 0.23
N LEU A 301 9.49 -5.12 -0.64
CA LEU A 301 9.29 -6.51 -0.24
C LEU A 301 10.36 -7.01 0.74
N LYS A 302 11.60 -6.51 0.61
CA LYS A 302 12.69 -6.82 1.54
C LYS A 302 12.53 -6.12 2.91
N ASN A 303 11.94 -4.92 2.96
CA ASN A 303 11.81 -4.13 4.20
C ASN A 303 10.52 -3.26 4.26
N PRO A 304 9.30 -3.83 4.34
CA PRO A 304 8.08 -3.04 4.22
C PRO A 304 7.92 -1.97 5.31
N HIS A 305 8.30 -2.28 6.55
CA HIS A 305 8.20 -1.37 7.70
C HIS A 305 8.87 -0.01 7.47
N LYS A 306 9.92 0.07 6.61
CA LYS A 306 10.60 1.33 6.29
C LYS A 306 9.73 2.32 5.51
N TYR A 307 8.69 1.82 4.84
CA TYR A 307 7.83 2.61 3.96
C TYR A 307 6.49 2.97 4.59
N HIS A 308 6.03 2.18 5.56
CA HIS A 308 4.79 2.41 6.31
C HIS A 308 5.01 3.42 7.44
N ILE A 309 5.17 4.70 7.08
CA ILE A 309 5.55 5.80 8.00
C ILE A 309 4.52 6.92 8.10
N LYS A 310 3.59 7.04 7.15
CA LYS A 310 2.57 8.09 7.12
C LYS A 310 1.49 7.78 8.15
N THR A 311 1.20 8.70 9.06
CA THR A 311 0.01 8.54 9.93
C THR A 311 -1.24 8.80 9.09
N TYR A 312 -2.27 7.96 9.22
CA TYR A 312 -3.54 8.27 8.57
C TYR A 312 -4.17 9.49 9.24
N THR A 313 -4.43 10.52 8.44
CA THR A 313 -5.20 11.70 8.81
C THR A 313 -6.27 11.84 7.76
N HIS A 314 -7.54 11.84 8.16
CA HIS A 314 -8.61 12.13 7.21
C HIS A 314 -8.47 13.58 6.74
N GLU A 315 -8.17 13.82 5.47
CA GLU A 315 -8.41 15.13 4.88
C GLU A 315 -9.92 15.30 4.80
N PRO A 316 -10.54 16.33 5.42
CA PRO A 316 -11.93 16.60 5.16
C PRO A 316 -12.08 16.72 3.64
N ARG A 317 -13.01 15.96 3.05
CA ARG A 317 -13.44 16.29 1.69
C ARG A 317 -13.81 17.76 1.73
N SER A 318 -13.13 18.59 0.94
CA SER A 318 -13.68 19.88 0.59
C SER A 318 -14.97 19.57 -0.16
N ASP A 319 -16.08 19.60 0.54
CA ASP A 319 -17.38 19.64 -0.11
C ASP A 319 -17.33 20.92 -0.95
N ASN A 320 -17.19 20.75 -2.26
CA ASN A 320 -17.35 21.82 -3.22
C ASN A 320 -18.81 22.27 -3.10
N ASN A 321 -19.04 23.36 -2.35
CA ASN A 321 -20.28 24.13 -2.38
C ASN A 321 -20.44 24.80 -3.74
#